data_AF-A0A972MR28-F1
#
_entry.id   AF-A0A972MR28-F1
#
_cell.length_a   1.000
_cell.length_b   1.000
_cell.length_c   1.000
_cell.angle_alpha   90.00
_cell.angle_beta   90.00
_cell.angle_gamma   90.00
#
_symmetry.space_group_name_H-M   'P 1'
#
loop_
_entity.id
_entity.type
_entity.pdbx_description
1 polymer ?
#
loop_
_entity_poly.entity_id
_entity_poly.type
_entity_poly.pdbx_seq_one_letter_code
_entity_poly.pdbx_strand_id
1 'polypeptide(L)'
;MKTILDFEQIADHYSAKINGHNPAVSSISRCDKVIMQNDRILLIEETRYKKKDLTDFRLYSREVIENVKKMWGSFAILIASQNLSTIQGKDRYYILLIDKLDSRNARALANLIKVLHRYCNGAITTIKFKERQFDRIHP
;
A
#
# COMPACT_ATOMS: atom_id res chain seq x y z
N MET A 1 20.33 2.18 -7.84
CA MET A 1 20.22 0.93 -7.06
C MET A 1 18.75 0.67 -6.75
N LYS A 2 18.28 -0.57 -6.88
CA LYS A 2 16.92 -0.99 -6.52
C LYS A 2 17.03 -1.99 -5.39
N THR A 3 16.44 -1.68 -4.24
CA THR A 3 16.41 -2.58 -3.08
C THR A 3 14.97 -2.95 -2.80
N ILE A 4 14.68 -4.25 -2.83
CA ILE A 4 13.39 -4.79 -2.39
C ILE A 4 13.55 -5.12 -0.91
N LEU A 5 12.70 -4.54 -0.07
CA LEU A 5 12.72 -4.83 1.36
C LEU A 5 11.95 -6.14 1.61
N ASP A 6 12.45 -6.98 2.52
CA ASP A 6 11.66 -8.05 3.13
C ASP A 6 10.64 -7.43 4.11
N PHE A 7 9.63 -6.82 3.51
CA PHE A 7 8.73 -5.95 4.24
C PHE A 7 7.81 -6.71 5.19
N GLU A 8 7.55 -7.98 4.89
CA GLU A 8 6.79 -8.88 5.75
C GLU A 8 7.52 -9.11 7.07
N GLN A 9 8.79 -9.55 7.00
CA GLN A 9 9.60 -9.78 8.19
C GLN A 9 9.82 -8.50 9.02
N ILE A 10 10.07 -7.37 8.35
CA ILE A 10 10.24 -6.06 9.01
C ILE A 10 8.96 -5.67 9.76
N ALA A 11 7.79 -5.85 9.14
CA ALA A 11 6.52 -5.49 9.73
C ALA A 11 6.11 -6.38 10.90
N ASP A 12 6.44 -7.67 10.83
CA ASP A 12 6.19 -8.61 11.93
C ASP A 12 7.09 -8.29 13.12
N HIS A 13 8.36 -7.97 12.88
CA HIS A 13 9.26 -7.52 13.94
C HIS A 13 8.79 -6.21 14.57
N TYR A 14 8.35 -5.24 13.75
CA TYR A 14 7.79 -3.98 14.24
C TYR A 14 6.53 -4.22 15.09
N SER A 15 5.61 -5.06 14.61
CA SER A 15 4.37 -5.42 15.33
C SER A 15 4.68 -6.10 16.67
N ALA A 16 5.61 -7.06 16.69
CA ALA A 16 6.05 -7.72 17.91
C ALA A 16 6.63 -6.73 18.92
N LYS A 17 7.46 -5.78 18.46
CA LYS A 17 8.08 -4.74 19.29
C LYS A 17 7.03 -3.83 19.94
N ILE A 18 6.06 -3.33 19.17
CA ILE A 18 5.05 -2.40 19.71
C ILE A 18 4.01 -3.09 20.59
N ASN A 19 3.73 -4.37 20.32
CA ASN A 19 2.71 -5.15 21.04
C ASN A 19 3.28 -5.91 22.24
N GLY A 20 4.57 -5.76 22.56
CA GLY A 20 5.23 -6.48 23.65
C GLY A 20 5.19 -7.99 23.48
N HIS A 21 5.29 -8.48 22.24
CA HIS A 21 5.14 -9.89 21.86
C HIS A 21 3.77 -10.51 22.20
N ASN A 22 2.73 -9.70 22.44
CA ASN A 22 1.39 -10.21 22.70
C ASN A 22 0.73 -10.70 21.40
N PRO A 23 0.49 -12.00 21.23
CA PRO A 23 -0.11 -12.56 20.01
C PRO A 23 -1.61 -12.22 19.87
N ALA A 24 -2.27 -11.72 20.91
CA ALA A 24 -3.67 -11.31 20.85
C ALA A 24 -3.89 -9.93 20.19
N VAL A 25 -2.82 -9.15 19.98
CA VAL A 25 -2.91 -7.85 19.32
C VAL A 25 -2.69 -8.02 17.82
N SER A 26 -3.62 -7.51 17.03
CA SER A 26 -3.57 -7.60 15.57
C SER A 26 -2.31 -6.97 15.00
N SER A 27 -1.77 -7.59 13.95
CA SER A 27 -0.65 -7.04 13.20
C SER A 27 -1.02 -5.71 12.55
N ILE A 28 -0.03 -4.84 12.38
CA ILE A 28 -0.26 -3.57 11.69
C ILE A 28 -0.59 -3.84 10.22
N SER A 29 -1.70 -3.27 9.76
CA SER A 29 -2.09 -3.31 8.36
C SER A 29 -1.04 -2.61 7.49
N ARG A 30 -0.60 -3.29 6.43
CA ARG A 30 0.55 -2.93 5.61
C ARG A 30 0.32 -3.29 4.15
N CYS A 31 1.12 -2.67 3.27
CA CYS A 31 1.22 -3.03 1.86
C CYS A 31 1.94 -4.37 1.70
N ASP A 32 1.71 -5.06 0.59
CA ASP A 32 2.38 -6.33 0.29
C ASP A 32 3.90 -6.16 0.07
N LYS A 33 4.34 -5.05 -0.54
CA LYS A 33 5.74 -4.84 -0.90
C LYS A 33 6.21 -3.41 -0.70
N VAL A 34 7.47 -3.24 -0.34
CA VAL A 34 8.15 -1.94 -0.36
C VAL A 34 9.45 -2.02 -1.16
N ILE A 35 9.59 -1.11 -2.12
CA ILE A 35 10.78 -1.02 -2.98
C ILE A 35 11.40 0.37 -2.82
N MET A 36 12.67 0.40 -2.41
CA MET A 36 13.45 1.63 -2.37
C MET A 36 14.26 1.78 -3.66
N GLN A 37 14.19 2.97 -4.25
CA GLN A 37 14.95 3.39 -5.42
C GLN A 37 15.70 4.69 -5.12
N ASN A 38 16.56 5.13 -6.05
CA ASN A 38 17.44 6.28 -5.85
C ASN A 38 16.70 7.55 -5.40
N ASP A 39 15.59 7.88 -6.03
CA ASP A 39 14.83 9.13 -5.83
C ASP A 39 13.44 8.90 -5.22
N ARG A 40 13.03 7.64 -5.05
CA ARG A 40 11.66 7.29 -4.68
C ARG A 40 11.54 6.01 -3.89
N ILE A 41 10.42 5.87 -3.20
CA ILE A 41 10.00 4.72 -2.42
C ILE A 41 8.62 4.31 -2.92
N LEU A 42 8.47 3.04 -3.26
CA LEU A 42 7.24 2.46 -3.77
C LEU A 42 6.64 1.59 -2.67
N LEU A 43 5.49 1.98 -2.14
CA LEU A 43 4.65 1.20 -1.26
C LEU A 43 3.59 0.52 -2.13
N ILE A 44 3.73 -0.78 -2.39
CA ILE A 44 2.94 -1.49 -3.40
C ILE A 44 1.94 -2.41 -2.70
N GLU A 45 0.66 -2.14 -2.97
CA GLU A 45 -0.48 -2.92 -2.49
C GLU A 45 -1.13 -3.66 -3.68
N GLU A 46 -1.23 -4.97 -3.55
CA GLU A 46 -1.77 -5.90 -4.52
C GLU A 46 -3.25 -6.18 -4.28
N THR A 47 -4.11 -5.21 -4.59
CA THR A 47 -5.55 -5.39 -4.38
C THR A 47 -6.25 -6.14 -5.52
N ARG A 48 -7.09 -7.12 -5.17
CA ARG A 48 -8.02 -7.78 -6.11
C ARG A 48 -9.42 -7.19 -5.96
N TYR A 49 -9.83 -6.40 -6.96
CA TYR A 49 -11.20 -5.84 -7.04
C TYR A 49 -12.14 -6.67 -7.92
N LYS A 50 -11.63 -7.68 -8.63
CA LYS A 50 -12.45 -8.57 -9.46
C LYS A 50 -13.56 -9.20 -8.61
N LYS A 51 -14.81 -9.07 -9.05
CA LYS A 51 -16.04 -9.52 -8.36
C LYS A 51 -16.45 -8.72 -7.11
N LYS A 52 -15.73 -7.67 -6.71
CA LYS A 52 -16.22 -6.74 -5.68
C LYS A 52 -17.17 -5.73 -6.32
N ASP A 53 -18.32 -5.51 -5.71
CA ASP A 53 -19.20 -4.41 -6.09
C ASP A 53 -18.74 -3.12 -5.41
N LEU A 54 -17.90 -2.35 -6.11
CA LEU A 54 -17.43 -1.05 -5.60
C LEU A 54 -18.49 0.06 -5.69
N THR A 55 -19.70 -0.25 -6.18
CA THR A 55 -20.83 0.69 -6.14
C THR A 55 -21.61 0.61 -4.82
N ASP A 56 -21.46 -0.49 -4.06
CA ASP A 56 -21.94 -0.58 -2.69
C ASP A 56 -21.08 0.32 -1.77
N PHE A 57 -21.73 1.32 -1.16
CA PHE A 57 -21.08 2.27 -0.26
C PHE A 57 -20.37 1.61 0.94
N ARG A 58 -20.91 0.53 1.49
CA ARG A 58 -20.32 -0.18 2.64
C ARG A 58 -19.02 -0.86 2.23
N LEU A 59 -19.04 -1.56 1.10
CA LEU A 59 -17.84 -2.19 0.55
C LEU A 59 -16.81 -1.14 0.16
N TYR A 60 -17.22 -0.11 -0.57
CA TYR A 60 -16.38 1.02 -0.95
C TYR A 60 -15.68 1.66 0.26
N SER A 61 -16.44 2.01 1.30
CA SER A 61 -15.90 2.65 2.50
C SER A 61 -14.91 1.75 3.23
N ARG A 62 -15.18 0.44 3.28
CA ARG A 62 -14.25 -0.54 3.87
C ARG A 62 -12.94 -0.59 3.08
N GLU A 63 -13.00 -0.60 1.75
CA GLU A 63 -11.79 -0.59 0.92
C GLU A 63 -11.00 0.71 1.11
N VAL A 64 -11.67 1.87 1.20
CA VAL A 64 -11.00 3.15 1.50
C VAL A 64 -10.27 3.06 2.84
N ILE A 65 -10.97 2.65 3.91
CA ILE A 65 -10.39 2.56 5.26
C ILE A 65 -9.18 1.62 5.27
N GLU A 66 -9.29 0.46 4.61
CA GLU A 66 -8.20 -0.52 4.57
C GLU A 66 -6.98 0.03 3.83
N ASN A 67 -7.17 0.66 2.66
CA ASN A 67 -6.06 1.24 1.92
C ASN A 67 -5.39 2.41 2.68
N VAL A 68 -6.18 3.23 3.39
CA VAL A 68 -5.62 4.26 4.29
C VAL A 68 -4.78 3.62 5.39
N LYS A 69 -5.29 2.58 6.06
CA LYS A 69 -4.54 1.87 7.11
C LYS A 69 -3.24 1.28 6.57
N LYS A 70 -3.27 0.60 5.42
CA LYS A 70 -2.09 0.01 4.78
C LYS A 70 -1.06 1.05 4.38
N MET A 71 -1.51 2.17 3.80
CA MET A 71 -0.66 3.27 3.39
C MET A 71 0.11 3.87 4.58
N TRP A 72 -0.61 4.20 5.66
CA TRP A 72 -0.02 4.79 6.87
C TRP A 72 0.79 3.78 7.69
N GLY A 73 0.30 2.56 7.85
CA GLY A 73 1.00 1.49 8.56
C GLY A 73 2.34 1.17 7.89
N SER A 74 2.36 1.10 6.56
CA SER A 74 3.61 0.85 5.82
C SER A 74 4.60 1.99 5.97
N PHE A 75 4.13 3.23 5.97
CA PHE A 75 4.98 4.39 6.18
C PHE A 75 5.58 4.41 7.61
N ALA A 76 4.78 4.07 8.63
CA ALA A 76 5.25 3.97 10.00
C ALA A 76 6.33 2.89 10.17
N ILE A 77 6.10 1.69 9.60
CA ILE A 77 7.06 0.59 9.60
C ILE A 77 8.36 1.01 8.87
N LEU A 78 8.23 1.70 7.74
CA LEU A 78 9.39 2.18 6.98
C LEU A 78 10.23 3.18 7.79
N ILE A 79 9.61 4.18 8.41
CA ILE A 79 10.33 5.15 9.27
C ILE A 79 11.01 4.44 10.44
N ALA A 80 10.33 3.47 11.05
CA ALA A 80 10.87 2.79 12.23
C ALA A 80 12.02 1.83 11.91
N SER A 81 12.10 1.33 10.66
CA SER A 81 13.07 0.31 10.25
C SER A 81 14.26 0.87 9.46
N GLN A 82 14.18 2.08 8.93
CA GLN A 82 15.23 2.70 8.12
C GLN A 82 15.73 3.99 8.77
N ASN A 83 17.00 4.33 8.51
CA ASN A 83 17.54 5.63 8.91
C ASN A 83 16.80 6.76 8.19
N LEU A 84 16.54 7.87 8.89
CA LEU A 84 15.82 9.02 8.33
C LEU A 84 16.49 9.54 7.05
N SER A 85 17.82 9.57 7.00
CA SER A 85 18.59 9.99 5.82
C SER A 85 18.36 9.12 4.59
N THR A 86 17.95 7.85 4.77
CA THR A 86 17.61 6.94 3.67
C THR A 86 16.23 7.25 3.09
N ILE A 87 15.33 7.87 3.85
CA ILE A 87 13.96 8.16 3.43
C ILE A 87 13.82 9.62 3.00
N GLN A 88 14.51 10.53 3.69
CA GLN A 88 14.36 11.97 3.54
C GLN A 88 14.69 12.42 2.11
N GLY A 89 13.85 13.30 1.58
CA GLY A 89 14.00 13.81 0.21
C GLY A 89 13.57 12.86 -0.90
N LYS A 90 13.19 11.60 -0.59
CA LYS A 90 12.64 10.69 -1.60
C LYS A 90 11.14 10.88 -1.79
N ASP A 91 10.72 10.79 -3.04
CA ASP A 91 9.32 10.71 -3.39
C ASP A 91 8.69 9.42 -2.87
N ARG A 92 7.51 9.51 -2.26
CA ARG A 92 6.82 8.34 -1.71
C ARG A 92 5.57 8.08 -2.53
N TYR A 93 5.54 6.95 -3.22
CA TYR A 93 4.41 6.55 -4.06
C TYR A 93 3.69 5.37 -3.44
N TYR A 94 2.40 5.55 -3.16
CA TYR A 94 1.52 4.44 -2.87
C TYR A 94 0.96 3.89 -4.18
N ILE A 95 1.25 2.62 -4.49
CA ILE A 95 0.86 1.98 -5.75
C ILE A 95 -0.22 0.95 -5.47
N LEU A 96 -1.41 1.17 -6.03
CA LEU A 96 -2.45 0.17 -6.10
C LEU A 96 -2.28 -0.66 -7.37
N LEU A 97 -1.89 -1.93 -7.20
CA LEU A 97 -1.69 -2.90 -8.27
C LEU A 97 -2.88 -3.86 -8.37
N ILE A 98 -3.71 -3.67 -9.40
CA ILE A 98 -4.99 -4.38 -9.51
C ILE A 98 -5.13 -5.12 -10.82
N ASP A 99 -5.96 -6.16 -10.83
CA ASP A 99 -6.34 -6.84 -12.07
C ASP A 99 -7.11 -5.90 -13.03
N LYS A 100 -7.04 -6.19 -14.32
CA LYS A 100 -7.84 -5.49 -15.35
C LYS A 100 -9.31 -5.40 -14.93
N LEU A 101 -9.82 -4.17 -14.90
CA LEU A 101 -11.21 -3.90 -14.54
C LEU A 101 -12.15 -3.91 -15.74
N ASP A 102 -13.42 -4.24 -15.49
CA ASP A 102 -14.51 -3.86 -16.37
C ASP A 102 -14.81 -2.34 -16.28
N SER A 103 -15.54 -1.82 -17.25
CA SER A 103 -15.83 -0.39 -17.40
C SER A 103 -16.63 0.21 -16.24
N ARG A 104 -17.48 -0.57 -15.58
CA ARG A 104 -18.29 -0.13 -14.43
C ARG A 104 -17.39 0.08 -13.20
N ASN A 105 -16.46 -0.82 -12.96
CA ASN A 105 -15.53 -0.75 -11.84
C ASN A 105 -14.46 0.35 -12.01
N ALA A 106 -14.13 0.73 -13.24
CA ALA A 106 -13.15 1.79 -13.50
C ALA A 106 -13.55 3.15 -12.89
N ARG A 107 -14.84 3.53 -12.94
CA ARG A 107 -15.33 4.80 -12.36
C ARG A 107 -15.29 4.77 -10.83
N ALA A 108 -15.74 3.68 -10.22
CA ALA A 108 -15.72 3.53 -8.77
C ALA A 108 -14.27 3.56 -8.23
N LEU A 109 -13.34 2.91 -8.94
CA LEU A 109 -11.92 2.96 -8.62
C LEU A 109 -11.34 4.38 -8.75
N ALA A 110 -11.67 5.11 -9.82
CA ALA A 110 -11.18 6.49 -9.98
C ALA A 110 -11.61 7.38 -8.82
N ASN A 111 -12.84 7.18 -8.31
CA ASN A 111 -13.32 7.87 -7.11
C ASN A 111 -12.59 7.41 -5.85
N LEU A 112 -12.32 6.12 -5.70
CA LEU A 112 -11.52 5.57 -4.60
C LEU A 112 -10.15 6.24 -4.53
N ILE A 113 -9.44 6.33 -5.66
CA ILE A 113 -8.12 6.98 -5.75
C ILE A 113 -8.21 8.45 -5.33
N LYS A 114 -9.20 9.19 -5.84
CA LYS A 114 -9.43 10.60 -5.46
C LYS A 114 -9.67 10.75 -3.96
N VAL A 115 -10.41 9.83 -3.34
CA VAL A 115 -10.65 9.85 -1.90
C VAL A 115 -9.35 9.55 -1.15
N LEU A 116 -8.59 8.52 -1.55
CA LEU A 116 -7.32 8.18 -0.90
C LEU A 116 -6.30 9.32 -0.94
N HIS A 117 -6.26 10.11 -2.02
CA HIS A 117 -5.38 11.28 -2.12
C HIS A 117 -5.59 12.29 -0.98
N ARG A 118 -6.81 12.38 -0.43
CA ARG A 118 -7.12 13.27 0.71
C ARG A 118 -6.44 12.82 2.00
N TYR A 119 -5.99 11.57 2.07
CA TYR A 119 -5.35 10.98 3.24
C TYR A 119 -3.83 10.89 3.13
N CYS A 120 -3.21 11.47 2.08
CA CYS A 120 -1.76 11.44 1.94
C CYS A 120 -1.03 12.29 3.00
N ASN A 121 -1.60 13.43 3.43
CA ASN A 121 -1.09 14.37 4.45
C ASN A 121 0.45 14.56 4.49
N GLY A 122 1.11 14.63 3.33
CA GLY A 122 2.57 14.80 3.24
C GLY A 122 3.40 13.55 3.59
N ALA A 123 2.78 12.46 4.06
CA ALA A 123 3.43 11.15 4.24
C ALA A 123 3.65 10.44 2.90
N ILE A 124 2.74 10.63 1.95
CA ILE A 124 2.79 10.09 0.60
C ILE A 124 2.79 11.26 -0.39
N THR A 125 3.72 11.26 -1.34
CA THR A 125 3.77 12.28 -2.40
C THR A 125 2.58 12.14 -3.34
N THR A 126 2.32 10.91 -3.80
CA THR A 126 1.20 10.64 -4.69
C THR A 126 0.75 9.19 -4.64
N ILE A 127 -0.46 8.94 -5.12
CA ILE A 127 -1.03 7.62 -5.31
C ILE A 127 -1.00 7.31 -6.79
N LYS A 128 -0.44 6.16 -7.16
CA LYS A 128 -0.36 5.69 -8.53
C LYS A 128 -1.20 4.45 -8.70
N PHE A 129 -1.95 4.45 -9.79
CA PHE A 129 -2.66 3.28 -10.26
C PHE A 129 -1.80 2.50 -11.24
N LYS A 130 -1.70 1.19 -11.05
CA LYS A 130 -1.12 0.30 -12.06
C LYS A 130 -2.01 -0.92 -12.25
N GLU A 131 -2.34 -1.19 -13.50
CA GLU A 131 -2.89 -2.49 -13.87
C GLU A 131 -1.78 -3.53 -13.70
N ARG A 132 -2.14 -4.65 -13.08
CA ARG A 132 -1.31 -5.84 -12.94
C ARG A 132 -1.09 -6.36 -14.36
N GLN A 133 0.06 -6.03 -14.96
CA GLN A 133 0.50 -6.73 -16.15
C GLN A 133 0.75 -8.15 -15.67
N PHE A 134 -0.15 -9.07 -16.02
CA PHE A 134 0.21 -10.48 -16.01
C PHE A 134 1.34 -10.58 -17.02
N ASP A 135 2.59 -10.56 -16.53
CA ASP A 135 3.66 -11.11 -17.32
C ASP A 135 3.19 -12.49 -17.71
N ARG A 136 3.05 -12.70 -19.03
CA ARG A 136 3.02 -14.03 -19.62
C ARG A 136 4.37 -14.67 -19.30
N ILE A 137 4.57 -15.07 -18.05
CA ILE A 137 5.56 -16.07 -17.70
C ILE A 137 4.88 -17.38 -18.06
N HIS A 138 4.92 -17.69 -19.36
CA HIS A 138 4.79 -19.07 -19.79
C HIS A 138 5.96 -19.84 -19.14
N PRO A 139 5.72 -21.00 -18.51
CA PRO A 139 6.79 -21.93 -18.23
C PRO A 139 7.50 -22.37 -19.51
#